data_AF-X1H6R5-F1
#
_entry.id   AF-X1H6R5-F1
#
_cell.length_a   1.000
_cell.length_b   1.000
_cell.length_c   1.000
_cell.angle_alpha   90.00
_cell.angle_beta   90.00
_cell.angle_gamma   90.00
#
_symmetry.space_group_name_H-M   'P 1'
#
loop_
_entity.id
_entity.type
_entity.pdbx_description
1 polymer ?
#
loop_
_entity_poly.entity_id
_entity_poly.type
_entity_poly.pdbx_seq_one_letter_code
_entity_poly.pdbx_strand_id
1 'polypeptide(L)' 'MTTLSAEEAFLIQTVREFIDREVKPSVQEVEHANEYPDKWIEQMKAIGIYGLAVPEAYGGAPVS' A
#
# COMPACT_ATOMS: atom_id res chain seq x y z
N MET A 1 -5.44 -1.97 24.25
CA MET A 1 -4.49 -2.23 23.16
C MET A 1 -5.12 -3.30 22.29
N THR A 2 -5.45 -2.98 21.04
CA THR A 2 -5.89 -3.98 20.07
C THR A 2 -4.70 -4.87 19.76
N THR A 3 -4.82 -6.17 20.05
CA THR A 3 -3.81 -7.17 19.69
C THR A 3 -4.03 -7.52 18.23
N LEU A 4 -2.99 -7.37 17.40
CA LEU A 4 -3.03 -7.74 15.99
C LEU A 4 -2.99 -9.26 15.84
N SER A 5 -3.71 -9.79 14.85
CA SER A 5 -3.53 -11.16 14.38
C SER A 5 -2.16 -11.34 13.73
N ALA A 6 -1.72 -12.59 13.56
CA ALA A 6 -0.47 -12.87 12.86
C ALA A 6 -0.51 -12.42 11.39
N GLU A 7 -1.68 -12.52 10.75
CA GLU A 7 -1.91 -12.10 9.37
C GLU A 7 -1.86 -10.57 9.24
N GLU A 8 -2.52 -9.85 10.15
CA GLU A 8 -2.47 -8.38 10.20
C GLU A 8 -1.05 -7.87 10.45
N ALA A 9 -0.31 -8.51 11.36
CA ALA A 9 1.07 -8.16 11.65
C ALA A 9 1.99 -8.38 10.43
N PHE A 10 1.80 -9.48 9.71
CA PHE A 10 2.53 -9.79 8.47
C PHE A 10 2.22 -8.79 7.35
N LEU A 11 0.94 -8.43 7.19
CA LEU A 11 0.52 -7.42 6.22
C LEU A 11 1.19 -6.08 6.52
N ILE A 12 1.14 -5.61 7.78
CA ILE A 12 1.76 -4.35 8.20
C ILE A 12 3.27 -4.37 7.95
N GLN A 13 3.94 -5.50 8.23
CA GLN A 13 5.37 -5.64 7.95
C GLN A 13 5.65 -5.51 6.45
N THR A 14 4.89 -6.23 5.61
CA THR A 14 5.05 -6.21 4.15
C THR A 14 4.88 -4.79 3.60
N VAL A 15 3.85 -4.07 4.06
CA VAL A 15 3.62 -2.66 3.67
C VAL A 15 4.78 -1.77 4.11
N ARG A 16 5.28 -1.94 5.33
CA ARG A 16 6.42 -1.15 5.84
C ARG A 16 7.66 -1.34 4.97
N GLU A 17 8.00 -2.57 4.63
CA GLU A 17 9.15 -2.89 3.78
C GLU A 17 9.00 -2.29 2.38
N PHE A 18 7.79 -2.32 1.81
CA PHE A 18 7.49 -1.65 0.55
C PHE A 18 7.73 -0.14 0.62
N ILE A 19 7.19 0.53 1.65
CA ILE A 19 7.38 1.98 1.84
C ILE A 19 8.86 2.33 2.01
N ASP A 20 9.59 1.57 2.82
CA ASP A 20 10.99 1.85 3.12
C ASP A 20 11.89 1.69 1.89
N ARG A 21 11.60 0.71 1.03
CA ARG A 21 12.44 0.38 -0.13
C ARG A 21 12.05 1.13 -1.40
N GLU A 22 10.77 1.27 -1.69
CA GLU A 22 10.30 1.76 -3.00
C GLU A 22 9.84 3.21 -2.97
N VAL A 23 9.26 3.68 -1.85
CA VAL A 23 8.63 5.01 -1.75
C VAL A 23 9.58 6.04 -1.15
N LYS A 24 10.06 5.79 0.09
CA LYS A 24 10.90 6.75 0.84
C LYS A 24 12.09 7.33 0.05
N PRO A 25 12.83 6.55 -0.75
CA PRO A 25 14.00 7.09 -1.46
C PRO A 25 13.66 8.10 -2.56
N SER A 26 12.46 8.01 -3.15
CA SER A 26 12.09 8.78 -4.36
C SER A 26 10.87 9.69 -4.17
N VAL A 27 10.23 9.67 -2.99
CA VAL A 27 9.01 10.45 -2.72
C VAL A 27 9.17 11.94 -2.98
N GLN A 28 10.30 12.52 -2.57
CA GLN A 28 10.53 13.95 -2.76
C GLN A 28 10.65 14.29 -4.25
N GLU A 29 11.32 13.46 -5.05
CA GLU A 29 11.50 13.72 -6.48
C GLU A 29 10.16 13.67 -7.23
N VAL A 30 9.35 12.63 -6.96
CA VAL A 30 8.03 12.45 -7.57
C VAL A 30 7.08 13.60 -7.19
N GLU A 31 7.09 14.01 -5.91
CA GLU A 31 6.30 15.16 -5.45
C GLU A 31 6.71 16.45 -6.14
N HIS A 32 8.02 16.75 -6.22
CA HIS A 32 8.51 17.96 -6.89
C HIS A 32 8.22 17.95 -8.40
N ALA A 33 8.25 16.78 -9.02
CA ALA A 33 7.92 16.61 -10.43
C ALA A 33 6.42 16.76 -10.74
N ASN A 34 5.54 16.78 -9.71
CA ASN A 34 4.08 16.64 -9.87
C ASN A 34 3.70 15.43 -10.73
N GLU A 35 4.46 14.34 -10.59
CA GLU A 35 4.27 13.14 -11.40
C GLU A 35 3.28 12.19 -10.73
N TYR A 36 2.44 11.54 -11.53
CA TYR A 36 1.55 10.52 -11.02
C TYR A 36 2.35 9.24 -10.70
N PRO A 37 2.27 8.69 -9.47
CA PRO A 37 3.12 7.59 -9.05
C PRO A 37 2.62 6.22 -9.52
N ASP A 38 2.51 6.02 -10.84
CA ASP A 38 2.00 4.79 -11.47
C ASP A 38 2.65 3.52 -10.90
N LYS A 39 3.99 3.54 -10.77
CA LYS A 39 4.76 2.38 -10.28
C LYS A 39 4.31 1.93 -8.89
N TRP A 40 4.16 2.87 -7.95
CA TRP A 40 3.73 2.55 -6.59
C TRP A 40 2.29 2.07 -6.57
N ILE A 41 1.42 2.67 -7.38
CA ILE A 41 0.00 2.28 -7.48
C ILE A 41 -0.12 0.84 -7.98
N GLU A 42 0.63 0.45 -9.01
CA GLU A 42 0.65 -0.92 -9.51
C GLU A 42 1.20 -1.91 -8.47
N GLN A 43 2.25 -1.52 -7.71
CA GLN A 43 2.77 -2.33 -6.61
C GLN A 43 1.74 -2.48 -5.47
N MET A 44 1.02 -1.42 -5.12
CA MET A 44 -0.05 -1.47 -4.11
C MET A 44 -1.20 -2.40 -4.53
N LYS A 45 -1.57 -2.41 -5.82
CA LYS A 45 -2.55 -3.36 -6.36
C LYS A 45 -2.06 -4.80 -6.25
N ALA A 46 -0.81 -5.06 -6.58
CA ALA A 46 -0.21 -6.40 -6.48
C ALA A 46 -0.14 -6.93 -5.04
N ILE A 47 0.12 -6.06 -4.06
CA ILE A 47 0.11 -6.40 -2.63
C ILE A 47 -1.34 -6.57 -2.10
N GLY A 48 -2.34 -6.06 -2.84
CA GLY A 48 -3.74 -6.13 -2.44
C GLY A 48 -4.15 -5.05 -1.44
N ILE A 49 -3.35 -3.99 -1.29
CA ILE A 49 -3.63 -2.85 -0.37
C ILE A 49 -4.23 -1.64 -1.10
N TYR A 50 -4.37 -1.72 -2.42
CA TYR A 50 -5.03 -0.69 -3.18
C TYR A 50 -6.55 -0.83 -3.04
N GLY A 51 -7.21 0.21 -2.54
CA GLY A 51 -8.67 0.22 -2.42
C GLY A 51 -9.23 -0.57 -1.25
N LEU A 52 -8.49 -0.76 -0.15
CA LEU A 52 -8.97 -1.47 1.04
C LEU A 52 -10.24 -0.88 1.67
N ALA A 53 -10.46 0.43 1.49
CA ALA A 53 -11.66 1.12 1.96
C ALA A 53 -12.78 1.19 0.91
N VAL A 54 -12.55 0.63 -0.28
CA VAL A 54 -13.53 0.62 -1.36
C VAL A 54 -14.40 -0.63 -1.22
N PRO A 55 -15.72 -0.53 -1.29
CA PRO A 55 -16.57 -1.72 -1.31
C PRO A 55 -16.26 -2.62 -2.52
N GLU A 56 -16.35 -3.94 -2.34
CA GLU A 56 -16.09 -4.92 -3.41
C GLU A 56 -16.88 -4.66 -4.70
N ALA A 57 -18.11 -4.16 -4.56
CA ALA A 57 -18.98 -3.80 -5.68
C ALA A 57 -18.37 -2.75 -6.64
N TYR A 58 -17.35 -2.02 -6.19
CA TYR A 58 -16.63 -1.00 -6.95
C TYR A 58 -15.16 -1.37 -7.20
N GLY A 59 -14.78 -2.64 -7.02
CA GLY A 59 -13.44 -3.16 -7.27
C GLY A 59 -12.47 -3.03 -6.09
N GLY A 60 -12.96 -2.83 -4.86
CA GLY A 60 -12.13 -2.91 -3.67
C GLY A 60 -11.79 -4.35 -3.28
N ALA A 61 -10.61 -4.55 -2.69
CA ALA A 61 -10.18 -5.83 -2.14
C ALA A 61 -10.60 -5.93 -0.66
N PRO A 62 -11.30 -6.99 -0.23
CA PRO A 62 -11.59 -7.19 1.19
C PRO A 62 -10.30 -7.47 1.94
N VAL A 63 -10.08 -6.73 3.03
CA VAL A 63 -9.18 -7.18 4.10
C VAL A 63 -9.99 -8.17 4.92
N SER A 64 -9.67 -9.46 4.83
CA SER A 64 -10.12 -10.45 5.84
C SER A 64 -9.15 -10.49 6.99
#